data_AF-A0AAU3RKP0-F1
#
_entry.id   AF-A0AAU3RKP0-F1
#
_cell.length_a   1.000
_cell.length_b   1.000
_cell.length_c   1.000
_cell.angle_alpha   90.00
_cell.angle_beta   90.00
_cell.angle_gamma   90.00
#
_symmetry.space_group_name_H-M   'P 1'
#
loop_
_entity.id
_entity.type
_entity.pdbx_description
1 polymer ?
#
loop_
_entity_poly.entity_id
_entity_poly.type
_entity_poly.pdbx_seq_one_letter_code
_entity_poly.pdbx_strand_id
1 'polypeptide(L)'
;MDPIAPESADELSLTAEEYEAVREAVRTVAGSSGARQPQTPNSLLEQWNELVDEVEEGYGWSAPELANDLGCRTALARLWRLLPPRVRAVRQRELDEIDRRFRSATVDWPGHDDPEGLWWLRRVPRRLDAETSGRSAHGWPLGWEVMAFPKPEAVEITDWGAAGGGAS
;
A
#
# COMPACT_ATOMS: atom_id res chain seq x y z
N MET A 1 15.29 -41.30 -15.26
CA MET A 1 15.46 -39.97 -14.67
C MET A 1 15.56 -39.03 -15.85
N ASP A 2 14.42 -38.51 -16.29
CA ASP A 2 14.36 -37.61 -17.43
C ASP A 2 15.08 -36.29 -17.10
N PRO A 3 15.86 -35.73 -18.04
CA PRO A 3 16.43 -34.40 -17.86
C PRO A 3 15.30 -33.38 -17.91
N ILE A 4 15.15 -32.59 -16.84
CA ILE A 4 14.33 -31.38 -16.84
C ILE A 4 14.91 -30.47 -17.91
N ALA A 5 14.24 -30.36 -19.06
CA ALA A 5 14.58 -29.37 -20.07
C ALA A 5 14.52 -27.98 -19.40
N PRO A 6 15.48 -27.08 -19.68
CA PRO A 6 15.37 -25.72 -19.20
C PRO A 6 14.07 -25.13 -19.75
N GLU A 7 13.16 -24.70 -18.86
CA GLU A 7 11.99 -23.89 -19.22
C GLU A 7 12.48 -22.81 -20.20
N SER A 8 11.96 -22.86 -21.42
CA SER A 8 12.50 -22.05 -22.51
C SER A 8 12.28 -20.58 -22.18
N ALA A 9 13.28 -19.73 -22.44
CA ALA A 9 13.20 -18.28 -22.18
C ALA A 9 11.96 -17.61 -22.85
N ASP A 10 11.36 -18.29 -23.83
CA ASP A 10 10.11 -17.93 -24.50
C ASP A 10 8.87 -17.96 -23.57
N GLU A 11 8.91 -18.75 -22.48
CA GLU A 11 7.87 -18.79 -21.45
C GLU A 11 7.92 -17.61 -20.46
N LEU A 12 8.98 -16.80 -20.50
CA LEU A 12 9.13 -15.64 -19.60
C LEU A 12 8.81 -14.32 -20.30
N SER A 13 8.79 -14.29 -21.64
CA SER A 13 8.40 -13.13 -22.44
C SER A 13 6.89 -13.07 -22.65
N LEU A 14 6.27 -11.95 -22.27
CA LEU A 14 4.86 -11.68 -22.59
C LEU A 14 4.66 -11.64 -24.11
N THR A 15 3.52 -12.15 -24.57
CA THR A 15 3.13 -12.03 -25.97
C THR A 15 2.81 -10.59 -26.34
N ALA A 16 2.81 -10.25 -27.63
CA ALA A 16 2.41 -8.92 -28.09
C ALA A 16 0.97 -8.56 -27.67
N GLU A 17 0.07 -9.55 -27.65
CA GLU A 17 -1.31 -9.40 -27.18
C GLU A 17 -1.36 -9.09 -25.69
N GLU A 18 -0.55 -9.78 -24.87
CA GLU A 18 -0.46 -9.51 -23.43
C GLU A 18 0.12 -8.12 -23.15
N TYR A 19 1.12 -7.68 -23.90
CA TYR A 19 1.66 -6.32 -23.80
C TYR A 19 0.62 -5.25 -24.13
N GLU A 20 -0.17 -5.44 -25.19
CA GLU A 20 -1.21 -4.47 -25.56
C GLU A 20 -2.36 -4.48 -24.54
N ALA A 21 -2.74 -5.64 -24.01
CA ALA A 21 -3.71 -5.74 -22.93
C ALA A 21 -3.26 -5.00 -21.65
N VAL A 22 -1.97 -5.10 -21.29
CA VAL A 22 -1.40 -4.33 -20.18
C VAL A 22 -1.48 -2.82 -20.46
N ARG A 23 -1.15 -2.38 -21.67
CA ARG A 23 -1.24 -0.95 -22.06
C ARG A 23 -2.66 -0.42 -22.01
N GLU A 24 -3.64 -1.19 -22.45
CA GLU A 24 -5.06 -0.83 -22.39
C GLU A 24 -5.56 -0.73 -20.95
N ALA A 25 -5.18 -1.71 -20.11
CA ALA A 25 -5.50 -1.70 -18.69
C ALA A 25 -4.93 -0.44 -17.99
N VAL A 26 -3.68 -0.07 -18.29
CA VAL A 26 -3.05 1.15 -17.80
C VAL A 26 -3.81 2.40 -18.24
N ARG A 27 -4.17 2.52 -19.53
CA ARG A 27 -4.94 3.67 -20.04
C ARG A 27 -6.28 3.82 -19.35
N THR A 28 -6.98 2.71 -19.10
CA THR A 28 -8.27 2.67 -18.42
C THR A 28 -8.19 3.23 -17.00
N VAL A 29 -7.16 2.84 -16.24
CA VAL A 29 -6.96 3.30 -14.86
C VAL A 29 -6.47 4.75 -14.84
N ALA A 30 -5.53 5.12 -15.72
CA ALA A 30 -5.00 6.48 -15.82
C ALA A 30 -6.08 7.51 -16.15
N GLY A 31 -7.01 7.19 -17.06
CA GLY A 31 -8.15 8.06 -17.38
C GLY A 31 -9.14 8.29 -16.23
N SER A 32 -9.05 7.47 -15.18
CA SER A 32 -9.89 7.55 -13.98
C SER A 32 -9.19 8.20 -12.78
N SER A 33 -7.90 8.51 -12.90
CA SER A 33 -7.07 9.09 -11.84
C SER A 33 -6.57 10.47 -12.26
N GLY A 34 -6.65 11.49 -11.40
CA GLY A 34 -6.01 12.80 -11.63
C GLY A 34 -4.48 12.77 -11.55
N ALA A 35 -3.86 11.59 -11.72
CA ALA A 35 -2.44 11.37 -11.51
C ALA A 35 -1.60 12.03 -12.62
N ARG A 36 -0.52 12.72 -12.21
CA ARG A 36 0.35 13.49 -13.11
C ARG A 36 1.42 12.64 -13.81
N GLN A 37 1.57 11.36 -13.41
CA GLN A 37 2.54 10.42 -13.97
C GLN A 37 1.86 9.15 -14.52
N PRO A 38 2.47 8.47 -15.52
CA PRO A 38 1.94 7.23 -16.07
C PRO A 38 1.88 6.13 -15.00
N GLN A 39 0.68 5.64 -14.68
CA GLN A 39 0.53 4.54 -13.73
C GLN A 39 0.73 3.20 -14.43
N THR A 40 1.92 2.62 -14.30
CA THR A 40 2.22 1.25 -14.77
C THR A 40 2.01 0.23 -13.64
N PRO A 41 1.87 -1.09 -13.94
CA PRO A 41 1.84 -2.11 -12.90
C PRO A 41 3.06 -2.05 -11.97
N ASN A 42 4.26 -1.86 -12.55
CA ASN A 42 5.50 -1.80 -11.78
C ASN A 42 5.54 -0.57 -10.87
N SER A 43 5.23 0.62 -11.40
CA SER A 43 5.24 1.84 -10.59
C SER A 43 4.21 1.80 -9.47
N LEU A 44 3.06 1.14 -9.65
CA LEU A 44 2.06 1.00 -8.60
C LEU A 44 2.45 -0.04 -7.54
N LEU A 45 3.14 -1.11 -7.92
CA LEU A 45 3.74 -2.06 -6.97
C LEU A 45 4.86 -1.40 -6.16
N GLU A 46 5.71 -0.61 -6.82
CA GLU A 46 6.80 0.15 -6.19
C GLU A 46 6.25 1.18 -5.19
N GLN A 47 5.32 2.05 -5.60
CA GLN A 47 4.63 2.98 -4.69
C GLN A 47 3.94 2.27 -3.52
N TRP A 48 3.35 1.09 -3.78
CA TRP A 48 2.74 0.32 -2.70
C TRP A 48 3.78 -0.21 -1.71
N ASN A 49 4.89 -0.74 -2.22
CA ASN A 49 5.98 -1.22 -1.38
C ASN A 49 6.63 -0.09 -0.57
N GLU A 50 6.90 1.05 -1.19
CA GLU A 50 7.48 2.24 -0.52
C GLU A 50 6.56 2.74 0.62
N LEU A 51 5.26 2.84 0.38
CA LEU A 51 4.31 3.20 1.43
C LEU A 51 4.30 2.18 2.57
N VAL A 52 4.42 0.88 2.25
CA VAL A 52 4.49 -0.16 3.28
C VAL A 52 5.78 -0.05 4.11
N ASP A 53 6.91 0.30 3.48
CA ASP A 53 8.17 0.56 4.17
C ASP A 53 7.99 1.74 5.17
N GLU A 54 7.40 2.85 4.73
CA GLU A 54 7.11 4.01 5.61
C GLU A 54 6.18 3.63 6.79
N VAL A 55 5.15 2.82 6.53
CA VAL A 55 4.20 2.36 7.55
C VAL A 55 4.84 1.39 8.55
N GLU A 56 5.81 0.57 8.13
CA GLU A 56 6.57 -0.32 9.01
C GLU A 56 7.55 0.43 9.93
N GLU A 57 8.19 1.47 9.39
CA GLU A 57 9.15 2.31 10.11
C GLU A 57 8.48 3.22 11.13
N GLY A 58 7.33 3.79 10.77
CA GLY A 58 6.61 4.76 11.59
C GLY A 58 6.01 5.82 10.69
N TYR A 59 4.70 5.77 10.48
CA TYR A 59 4.08 6.67 9.51
C TYR A 59 4.06 8.10 10.04
N GLY A 60 4.79 9.00 9.39
CA GLY A 60 5.05 10.36 9.86
C GLY A 60 4.01 11.41 9.47
N TRP A 61 3.03 11.05 8.65
CA TRP A 61 2.04 11.99 8.12
C TRP A 61 0.67 11.84 8.79
N SER A 62 -0.27 12.67 8.33
CA SER A 62 -1.64 12.73 8.86
C SER A 62 -2.53 11.59 8.34
N ALA A 63 -3.68 11.34 8.98
CA ALA A 63 -4.66 10.37 8.50
C ALA A 63 -5.21 10.70 7.08
N PRO A 64 -5.50 11.97 6.73
CA PRO A 64 -5.82 12.35 5.35
C PRO A 64 -4.71 12.05 4.34
N GLU A 65 -3.44 12.26 4.70
CA GLU A 65 -2.28 11.92 3.85
C GLU A 65 -2.21 10.40 3.63
N LEU A 66 -2.36 9.60 4.69
CA LEU A 66 -2.40 8.14 4.55
C LEU A 66 -3.52 7.68 3.60
N ALA A 67 -4.71 8.27 3.72
CA ALA A 67 -5.82 7.94 2.84
C ALA A 67 -5.52 8.29 1.37
N ASN A 68 -4.79 9.38 1.12
CA ASN A 68 -4.30 9.75 -0.19
C ASN A 68 -3.28 8.73 -0.72
N ASP A 69 -2.30 8.36 0.10
CA ASP A 69 -1.21 7.46 -0.31
C ASP A 69 -1.71 6.04 -0.58
N LEU A 70 -2.70 5.57 0.19
CA LEU A 70 -3.45 4.33 -0.08
C LEU A 70 -4.20 4.34 -1.42
N GLY A 71 -4.29 5.49 -2.09
CA GLY A 71 -4.73 5.61 -3.46
C GLY A 71 -3.92 4.74 -4.43
N CYS A 72 -2.62 4.53 -4.18
CA CYS A 72 -1.78 3.67 -5.02
C CYS A 72 -2.29 2.21 -5.00
N ARG A 73 -2.63 1.68 -3.82
CA ARG A 73 -3.16 0.31 -3.66
C ARG A 73 -4.55 0.15 -4.26
N THR A 74 -5.34 1.23 -4.25
CA THR A 74 -6.66 1.29 -4.89
C THR A 74 -6.55 1.27 -6.41
N ALA A 75 -5.64 2.08 -6.97
CA ALA A 75 -5.34 2.05 -8.39
C ALA A 75 -4.80 0.67 -8.81
N LEU A 76 -3.90 0.08 -8.02
CA LEU A 76 -3.36 -1.25 -8.25
C LEU A 76 -4.46 -2.31 -8.25
N ALA A 77 -5.42 -2.26 -7.32
CA ALA A 77 -6.55 -3.19 -7.29
C ALA A 77 -7.42 -3.12 -8.56
N ARG A 78 -7.67 -1.91 -9.05
CA ARG A 78 -8.43 -1.68 -10.29
C ARG A 78 -7.66 -2.22 -11.49
N LEU A 79 -6.37 -1.90 -11.57
CA LEU A 79 -5.48 -2.39 -12.62
C LEU A 79 -5.40 -3.91 -12.62
N TRP A 80 -5.22 -4.53 -11.46
CA TRP A 80 -5.10 -5.98 -11.31
C TRP A 80 -6.29 -6.74 -11.89
N ARG A 81 -7.51 -6.21 -11.78
CA ARG A 81 -8.72 -6.84 -12.35
C ARG A 81 -8.69 -6.90 -13.88
N LEU A 82 -7.95 -5.99 -14.52
CA LEU A 82 -7.84 -5.86 -15.97
C LEU A 82 -6.61 -6.57 -16.55
N LEU A 83 -5.64 -6.94 -15.71
CA LEU A 83 -4.41 -7.59 -16.18
C LEU A 83 -4.68 -9.03 -16.67
N PRO A 84 -3.97 -9.48 -17.73
CA PRO A 84 -4.01 -10.87 -18.16
C PRO A 84 -3.70 -11.84 -17.01
N PRO A 85 -4.36 -13.01 -16.93
CA PRO A 85 -4.14 -13.98 -15.85
C PRO A 85 -2.67 -14.37 -15.66
N ARG A 86 -1.90 -14.50 -16.75
CA ARG A 86 -0.46 -14.82 -16.70
C ARG A 86 0.35 -13.70 -16.03
N VAL A 87 0.10 -12.45 -16.41
CA VAL A 87 0.76 -11.27 -15.82
C VAL A 87 0.49 -11.21 -14.31
N ARG A 88 -0.77 -11.44 -13.90
CA ARG A 88 -1.11 -11.54 -12.48
C ARG A 88 -0.37 -12.67 -11.79
N ALA A 89 -0.36 -13.87 -12.36
CA ALA A 89 0.26 -15.05 -11.75
C ALA A 89 1.75 -14.83 -11.47
N VAL A 90 2.49 -14.20 -12.40
CA VAL A 90 3.91 -13.88 -12.23
C VAL A 90 4.15 -12.89 -11.09
N ARG A 91 3.23 -11.95 -10.86
CA ARG A 91 3.37 -10.87 -9.87
C ARG A 91 2.59 -11.09 -8.57
N GLN A 92 1.80 -12.16 -8.49
CA GLN A 92 0.89 -12.40 -7.35
C GLN A 92 1.67 -12.56 -6.06
N ARG A 93 2.78 -13.31 -6.07
CA ARG A 93 3.63 -13.50 -4.90
C ARG A 93 4.23 -12.20 -4.37
N GLU A 94 4.61 -11.29 -5.27
CA GLU A 94 5.14 -9.98 -4.92
C GLU A 94 4.06 -9.12 -4.25
N LEU A 95 2.86 -9.05 -4.84
CA LEU A 95 1.73 -8.32 -4.25
C LEU A 95 1.30 -8.90 -2.90
N ASP A 96 1.22 -10.23 -2.78
CA ASP A 96 0.81 -10.91 -1.55
C ASP A 96 1.79 -10.62 -0.39
N GLU A 97 3.08 -10.54 -0.71
CA GLU A 97 4.12 -10.22 0.27
C GLU A 97 3.98 -8.78 0.78
N ILE A 98 3.79 -7.81 -0.11
CA ILE A 98 3.58 -6.41 0.27
C ILE A 98 2.28 -6.26 1.08
N ASP A 99 1.20 -6.91 0.66
CA ASP A 99 -0.08 -6.91 1.37
C ASP A 99 0.04 -7.54 2.78
N ARG A 100 0.83 -8.61 2.91
CA ARG A 100 1.11 -9.28 4.20
C ARG A 100 1.85 -8.36 5.15
N ARG A 101 2.89 -7.67 4.66
CA ARG A 101 3.67 -6.68 5.41
C ARG A 101 2.78 -5.55 5.92
N PHE A 102 1.98 -4.94 5.03
CA PHE A 102 1.05 -3.89 5.42
C PHE A 102 0.05 -4.33 6.50
N ARG A 103 -0.52 -5.54 6.37
CA ARG A 103 -1.43 -6.10 7.39
C ARG A 103 -0.75 -6.30 8.73
N SER A 104 0.51 -6.72 8.73
CA SER A 104 1.29 -6.90 9.95
C SER A 104 1.59 -5.56 10.62
N ALA A 105 1.92 -4.54 9.82
CA ALA A 105 2.27 -3.20 10.27
C ALA A 105 1.05 -2.36 10.71
N THR A 106 -0.17 -2.86 10.55
CA THR A 106 -1.41 -2.11 10.81
C THR A 106 -2.38 -2.85 11.73
N VAL A 107 -3.36 -2.11 12.25
CA VAL A 107 -4.53 -2.63 12.96
C VAL A 107 -5.81 -2.29 12.19
N ASP A 108 -6.86 -3.09 12.39
CA ASP A 108 -8.16 -2.82 11.79
C ASP A 108 -8.81 -1.57 12.39
N TRP A 109 -9.49 -0.79 11.54
CA TRP A 109 -10.37 0.30 11.93
C TRP A 109 -11.63 -0.29 12.59
N PRO A 110 -11.85 -0.09 13.90
CA PRO A 110 -13.00 -0.67 14.60
C PRO A 110 -14.35 -0.12 14.10
N GLY A 111 -15.32 -1.01 13.89
CA GLY A 111 -16.71 -0.63 13.62
C GLY A 111 -16.98 -0.08 12.21
N HIS A 112 -16.05 -0.24 11.28
CA HIS A 112 -16.27 0.09 9.87
C HIS A 112 -16.39 -1.21 9.07
N ASP A 113 -17.43 -1.39 8.26
CA ASP A 113 -17.59 -2.52 7.32
C ASP A 113 -16.94 -2.21 5.96
N ASP A 114 -16.66 -3.22 5.13
CA ASP A 114 -16.11 -3.05 3.77
C ASP A 114 -17.00 -3.70 2.73
N PRO A 115 -18.02 -2.98 2.28
CA PRO A 115 -18.85 -3.44 1.19
C PRO A 115 -18.10 -3.47 -0.15
N GLU A 116 -16.96 -2.78 -0.29
CA GLU A 116 -16.25 -2.58 -1.57
C GLU A 116 -15.03 -3.50 -1.77
N GLY A 117 -14.61 -4.23 -0.73
CA GLY A 117 -13.42 -5.07 -0.71
C GLY A 117 -12.09 -4.29 -0.64
N LEU A 118 -12.11 -3.02 -0.23
CA LEU A 118 -10.96 -2.12 -0.11
C LEU A 118 -10.36 -2.18 1.29
N TRP A 119 -10.03 -3.38 1.76
CA TRP A 119 -9.63 -3.66 3.14
C TRP A 119 -8.48 -2.79 3.66
N TRP A 120 -7.58 -2.33 2.78
CA TRP A 120 -6.43 -1.48 3.13
C TRP A 120 -6.85 -0.09 3.61
N LEU A 121 -8.00 0.44 3.18
CA LEU A 121 -8.52 1.73 3.63
C LEU A 121 -9.03 1.70 5.08
N ARG A 122 -9.21 0.51 5.66
CA ARG A 122 -9.64 0.31 7.04
C ARG A 122 -8.49 -0.13 7.94
N ARG A 123 -7.29 0.33 7.62
CA ARG A 123 -6.08 0.00 8.38
C ARG A 123 -5.48 1.27 8.94
N VAL A 124 -5.05 1.18 10.19
CA VAL A 124 -4.30 2.22 10.88
C VAL A 124 -2.89 1.69 11.13
N PRO A 125 -1.82 2.44 10.80
CA PRO A 125 -0.46 2.08 11.17
C PRO A 125 -0.33 1.81 12.66
N ARG A 126 0.46 0.80 13.02
CA ARG A 126 0.80 0.50 14.42
C ARG A 126 1.75 1.51 15.01
N ARG A 127 2.53 2.22 14.19
CA ARG A 127 3.50 3.22 14.61
C ARG A 127 3.20 4.53 13.90
N LEU A 128 3.02 5.58 14.68
CA LEU A 128 2.83 6.94 14.19
C LEU A 128 3.98 7.80 14.69
N ASP A 129 4.73 8.36 13.75
CA ASP A 129 5.77 9.35 14.05
C ASP A 129 5.11 10.74 14.04
N ALA A 130 4.58 11.14 15.19
CA ALA A 130 3.80 12.36 15.33
C ALA A 130 4.11 13.05 16.65
N GLU A 131 3.96 14.38 16.68
CA GLU A 131 4.21 15.17 17.89
C GLU A 131 3.48 14.59 19.11
N THR A 132 4.22 14.39 20.19
CA THR A 132 3.64 13.81 21.41
C THR A 132 2.87 14.81 22.25
N SER A 133 3.11 16.10 22.02
CA SER A 133 2.36 17.21 22.63
C SER A 133 0.99 17.36 21.97
N GLY A 134 -0.07 17.25 22.77
CA GLY A 134 -1.44 17.40 22.29
C GLY A 134 -2.07 16.08 21.86
N ARG A 135 -3.28 15.82 22.36
CA ARG A 135 -4.08 14.66 22.01
C ARG A 135 -5.52 15.08 21.83
N SER A 136 -6.19 14.46 20.86
CA SER A 136 -7.64 14.57 20.75
C SER A 136 -8.33 13.91 21.95
N ALA A 137 -9.64 14.12 22.11
CA ALA A 137 -10.45 13.43 23.12
C ALA A 137 -10.40 11.89 23.00
N HIS A 138 -10.04 11.38 21.82
CA HIS A 138 -9.89 9.96 21.53
C HIS A 138 -8.44 9.45 21.65
N GLY A 139 -7.50 10.29 22.07
CA GLY A 139 -6.11 9.92 22.29
C GLY A 139 -5.23 9.90 21.03
N TRP A 140 -5.70 10.47 19.93
CA TRP A 140 -4.92 10.58 18.68
C TRP A 140 -3.99 11.80 18.69
N PRO A 141 -2.82 11.72 18.03
CA PRO A 141 -1.93 12.86 17.85
C PRO A 141 -2.48 13.86 16.83
N LEU A 142 -1.82 15.02 16.71
CA LEU A 142 -2.12 16.02 15.68
C LEU A 142 -2.05 15.39 14.27
N GLY A 143 -3.00 15.74 13.40
CA GLY A 143 -3.13 15.14 12.07
C GLY A 143 -3.92 13.82 12.05
N TRP A 144 -4.19 13.24 13.21
CA TRP A 144 -5.00 12.03 13.38
C TRP A 144 -6.28 12.29 14.17
N GLU A 145 -6.60 13.54 14.53
CA GLU A 145 -7.76 13.85 15.37
C GLU A 145 -9.11 13.59 14.69
N VAL A 146 -9.11 13.44 13.36
CA VAL A 146 -10.29 13.10 12.56
C VAL A 146 -10.83 11.70 12.83
N MET A 147 -10.05 10.87 13.53
CA MET A 147 -10.44 9.51 13.88
C MET A 147 -11.50 9.52 14.98
N ALA A 148 -12.71 9.09 14.61
CA ALA A 148 -13.92 9.17 15.45
C ALA A 148 -14.04 8.08 16.54
N PHE A 149 -12.98 7.30 16.77
CA PHE A 149 -12.96 6.19 17.73
C PHE A 149 -11.71 6.28 18.61
N PRO A 150 -11.73 5.69 19.83
CA PRO A 150 -10.56 5.67 20.70
C PRO A 150 -9.35 5.02 20.03
N LYS A 151 -8.17 5.64 20.15
CA LYS A 151 -6.93 5.07 19.63
C LYS A 151 -6.71 3.66 20.18
N PRO A 152 -6.54 2.63 19.32
CA PRO A 152 -6.25 1.29 19.78
C PRO A 152 -4.96 1.25 20.62
N GLU A 153 -4.90 0.38 21.61
CA GLU A 153 -3.71 0.21 22.46
C GLU A 153 -2.49 -0.22 21.64
N ALA A 154 -2.71 -1.01 20.60
CA ALA A 154 -1.68 -1.49 19.69
C ALA A 154 -1.11 -0.44 18.73
N VAL A 155 -1.60 0.81 18.77
CA VAL A 155 -1.04 1.94 18.03
C VAL A 155 -0.11 2.72 18.96
N GLU A 156 1.18 2.70 18.66
CA GLU A 156 2.25 3.42 19.32
C GLU A 156 2.42 4.80 18.66
N ILE A 157 2.63 5.83 19.48
CA ILE A 157 2.97 7.18 19.00
C ILE A 157 4.38 7.48 19.48
N THR A 158 5.27 7.69 18.52
CA THR A 158 6.68 8.01 18.73
C THR A 158 6.94 9.46 18.34
N ASP A 159 7.79 10.13 19.12
CA ASP A 159 8.17 11.51 18.82
C ASP A 159 9.33 11.52 17.84
N TRP A 160 9.17 12.21 16.71
CA TRP A 160 10.28 12.49 15.80
C TRP A 160 11.22 13.49 16.48
N GLY A 161 12.14 12.98 17.31
CA GLY A 161 13.10 13.82 18.04
C GLY A 161 13.77 13.18 19.26
N ALA A 162 13.30 12.05 19.79
CA ALA A 162 13.92 11.44 20.98
C ALA A 162 15.19 10.61 20.68
N ALA A 163 15.43 10.20 19.42
CA ALA A 163 16.54 9.33 19.05
C ALA A 163 17.73 10.03 18.33
N GLY A 164 17.66 11.34 18.06
CA GLY A 164 18.69 12.07 17.30
C GLY A 164 19.56 13.05 18.10
N GLY A 165 19.27 13.26 19.39
CA GLY A 165 19.96 14.24 20.24
C GLY A 165 21.10 13.63 21.07
N GLY A 166 22.04 12.93 20.45
CA GLY A 166 23.16 12.31 21.15
C GLY A 166 24.43 12.21 20.30
N ALA A 167 25.38 13.12 20.57
CA ALA A 167 26.75 13.21 20.05
C ALA A 167 26.87 13.58 18.55
N SER A 168 27.74 14.50 18.11
CA SER A 168 28.91 15.16 18.71
C SER A 168 28.96 16.65 18.31
#